data_AF-A0A715WEY2-F1
#
_entry.id   AF-A0A715WEY2-F1
#
_cell.length_a   1.000
_cell.length_b   1.000
_cell.length_c   1.000
_cell.angle_alpha   90.00
_cell.angle_beta   90.00
_cell.angle_gamma   90.00
#
_symmetry.space_group_name_H-M   'P 1'
#
loop_
_entity.id
_entity.type
_entity.pdbx_description
1 polymer ?
#
loop_
_entity_poly.entity_id
_entity_poly.type
_entity_poly.pdbx_seq_one_letter_code
_entity_poly.pdbx_strand_id
1 'polypeptide(L)'
;ALIRTINIRVENPNLHNLAIKDVPILNGDKVICSRLKREETLKVPSPETVIQLGDLLHLVGQPADLHNAQLVIGQEVDTSLSTKGTDLRVERVVVTNENVLGKRIRDLHFKERYDVVISRLNRAGVELVASSDISLQFGDILNLVGRPSAIDAVANVLGNAQQKLQQVQ
;
A
#
# COMPACT_ATOMS: atom_id res chain seq x y z
N ALA A 1 -2.29 5.23 18.02
CA ALA A 1 -3.12 4.01 17.89
C ALA A 1 -2.44 3.06 16.90
N LEU A 2 -2.54 1.75 17.14
CA LEU A 2 -1.85 0.73 16.35
C LEU A 2 -2.49 0.63 14.94
N ILE A 3 -1.66 0.66 13.90
CA ILE A 3 -2.10 0.42 12.53
C ILE A 3 -2.57 -1.03 12.40
N ARG A 4 -3.73 -1.24 11.78
CA ARG A 4 -4.27 -2.58 11.52
C ARG A 4 -4.48 -2.79 10.03
N THR A 5 -4.81 -4.03 9.69
CA THR A 5 -5.21 -4.42 8.35
C THR A 5 -6.48 -5.24 8.41
N ILE A 6 -7.35 -5.09 7.42
CA ILE A 6 -8.54 -5.92 7.21
C ILE A 6 -8.67 -6.28 5.73
N ASN A 7 -9.34 -7.38 5.43
CA ASN A 7 -9.77 -7.69 4.07
C ASN A 7 -11.28 -7.46 3.98
N ILE A 8 -11.72 -6.69 2.99
CA ILE A 8 -13.15 -6.44 2.76
C ILE A 8 -13.53 -6.98 1.39
N ARG A 9 -14.63 -7.72 1.32
CA ARG A 9 -15.32 -8.03 0.06
C ARG A 9 -16.20 -6.85 -0.33
N VAL A 10 -16.06 -6.40 -1.57
CA VAL A 10 -16.92 -5.36 -2.15
C VAL A 10 -18.31 -5.94 -2.37
N GLU A 11 -19.27 -5.46 -1.58
CA GLU A 11 -20.68 -5.87 -1.66
C GLU A 11 -21.61 -4.67 -1.95
N ASN A 12 -21.11 -3.44 -1.81
CA ASN A 12 -21.88 -2.25 -2.14
C ASN A 12 -21.99 -2.06 -3.66
N PRO A 13 -23.20 -2.17 -4.26
CA PRO A 13 -23.40 -2.02 -5.71
C PRO A 13 -23.10 -0.61 -6.23
N ASN A 14 -23.14 0.41 -5.36
CA ASN A 14 -22.80 1.78 -5.77
C ASN A 14 -21.30 1.95 -6.08
N LEU A 15 -20.45 1.03 -5.62
CA LEU A 15 -19.02 1.04 -5.94
C LEU A 15 -18.71 0.30 -7.24
N HIS A 16 -19.68 -0.43 -7.80
CA HIS A 16 -19.47 -1.19 -9.03
C HIS A 16 -19.16 -0.26 -10.20
N ASN A 17 -18.11 -0.58 -10.96
CA ASN A 17 -17.61 0.19 -12.10
C ASN A 17 -17.08 1.60 -11.75
N LEU A 18 -16.89 1.93 -10.47
CA LEU A 18 -16.13 3.12 -10.08
C LEU A 18 -14.64 2.83 -10.06
N ALA A 19 -13.81 3.79 -10.48
CA ALA A 19 -12.38 3.71 -10.24
C ALA A 19 -12.08 4.01 -8.76
N ILE A 20 -11.01 3.44 -8.23
CA ILE A 20 -10.59 3.66 -6.82
C ILE A 20 -10.47 5.15 -6.49
N LYS A 21 -9.94 5.96 -7.41
CA LYS A 21 -9.82 7.42 -7.22
C LYS A 21 -11.15 8.14 -7.02
N ASP A 22 -12.25 7.57 -7.51
CA ASP A 22 -13.58 8.15 -7.43
C ASP A 22 -14.32 7.74 -6.14
N VAL A 23 -13.72 6.86 -5.33
CA VAL A 23 -14.28 6.38 -4.07
C VAL A 23 -13.58 7.09 -2.89
N PRO A 24 -14.23 8.06 -2.21
CA PRO A 24 -13.55 8.90 -1.21
C PRO A 24 -12.86 8.15 -0.07
N ILE A 25 -13.43 7.03 0.38
CA ILE A 25 -12.85 6.22 1.47
C ILE A 25 -11.61 5.44 1.03
N LEU A 26 -11.40 5.25 -0.29
CA LEU A 26 -10.25 4.54 -0.87
C LEU A 26 -9.22 5.48 -1.53
N ASN A 27 -9.62 6.71 -1.86
CA ASN A 27 -8.74 7.75 -2.41
C ASN A 27 -8.26 8.75 -1.35
N GLY A 28 -8.67 8.58 -0.09
CA GLY A 28 -8.22 9.41 1.03
C GLY A 28 -6.88 8.98 1.61
N ASP A 29 -6.33 9.80 2.50
CA ASP A 29 -5.04 9.58 3.15
C ASP A 29 -5.06 8.67 4.39
N LYS A 30 -6.26 8.25 4.82
CA LYS A 30 -6.44 7.51 6.07
C LYS A 30 -6.39 6.00 5.91
N VAL A 31 -6.69 5.51 4.71
CA VAL A 31 -6.75 4.08 4.39
C VAL A 31 -5.99 3.85 3.09
N ILE A 32 -5.07 2.88 3.12
CA ILE A 32 -4.33 2.46 1.94
C ILE A 32 -4.87 1.12 1.47
N CYS A 33 -5.39 1.08 0.23
CA CYS A 33 -5.66 -0.18 -0.46
C CYS A 33 -4.35 -0.74 -1.02
N SER A 34 -3.73 -1.65 -0.29
CA SER A 34 -2.40 -2.17 -0.68
C SER A 34 -2.46 -3.21 -1.79
N ARG A 35 -3.56 -3.98 -1.83
CA ARG A 35 -3.76 -5.13 -2.72
C ARG A 35 -5.25 -5.27 -3.03
N LEU A 36 -5.53 -5.72 -4.24
CA LEU A 36 -6.84 -6.18 -4.68
C LEU A 36 -6.71 -7.61 -5.18
N LYS A 37 -7.57 -8.52 -4.69
CA LYS A 37 -7.74 -9.87 -5.25
C LYS A 37 -9.07 -9.94 -5.99
N ARG A 38 -9.00 -10.33 -7.27
CA ARG A 38 -10.16 -10.62 -8.12
C ARG A 38 -9.99 -12.03 -8.64
N GLU A 39 -10.94 -12.89 -8.33
CA GLU A 39 -10.82 -14.33 -8.59
C GLU A 39 -9.50 -14.84 -8.00
N GLU A 40 -8.61 -15.43 -8.80
CA GLU A 40 -7.28 -15.89 -8.35
C GLU A 40 -6.14 -14.89 -8.59
N THR A 41 -6.42 -13.72 -9.16
CA THR A 41 -5.40 -12.72 -9.46
C THR A 41 -5.27 -11.72 -8.32
N LEU A 42 -4.06 -11.62 -7.76
CA LEU A 42 -3.68 -10.58 -6.80
C LEU A 42 -2.91 -9.49 -7.53
N LYS A 43 -3.27 -8.21 -7.31
CA LYS A 43 -2.56 -7.06 -7.89
C LYS A 43 -2.44 -5.90 -6.92
N VAL A 44 -1.49 -5.02 -7.20
CA VAL A 44 -1.45 -3.67 -6.61
C VAL A 44 -2.47 -2.81 -7.35
N PRO A 45 -3.47 -2.23 -6.67
CA PRO A 45 -4.49 -1.44 -7.35
C PRO A 45 -3.97 -0.03 -7.68
N SER A 46 -4.15 0.42 -8.91
CA SER A 46 -3.90 1.82 -9.35
C SER A 46 -5.10 2.74 -9.02
N PRO A 47 -4.94 4.07 -9.03
CA PRO A 47 -6.07 5.00 -8.94
C PRO A 47 -7.18 4.74 -9.98
N GLU A 48 -6.81 4.28 -11.17
CA GLU A 48 -7.69 3.94 -12.30
C GLU A 48 -8.31 2.54 -12.18
N THR A 49 -7.90 1.74 -11.20
CA THR A 49 -8.44 0.38 -11.06
C THR A 49 -9.93 0.43 -10.78
N VAL A 50 -10.70 -0.12 -11.72
CA VAL A 50 -12.16 -0.21 -11.66
C VAL A 50 -12.57 -1.33 -10.70
N ILE A 51 -13.36 -0.97 -9.69
CA ILE A 51 -13.87 -1.86 -8.65
C ILE A 51 -15.04 -2.69 -9.21
N GLN A 52 -15.02 -3.98 -8.90
CA GLN A 52 -16.10 -4.91 -9.23
C GLN A 52 -16.71 -5.51 -7.96
N LEU A 53 -17.98 -5.92 -8.06
CA LEU A 53 -18.63 -6.65 -6.98
C LEU A 53 -17.89 -7.98 -6.76
N GLY A 54 -17.69 -8.34 -5.50
CA GLY A 54 -16.93 -9.52 -5.10
C GLY A 54 -15.42 -9.33 -5.07
N ASP A 55 -14.87 -8.19 -5.53
CA ASP A 55 -13.45 -7.87 -5.33
C ASP A 55 -13.11 -7.93 -3.84
N LEU A 56 -11.93 -8.45 -3.52
CA LEU A 56 -11.40 -8.42 -2.16
C LEU A 56 -10.32 -7.34 -2.06
N LEU A 57 -10.47 -6.43 -1.12
CA LEU A 57 -9.54 -5.32 -0.88
C LEU A 57 -8.78 -5.54 0.42
N HIS A 58 -7.45 -5.50 0.36
CA HIS A 58 -6.62 -5.47 1.56
C HIS A 58 -6.34 -4.03 1.97
N LEU A 59 -6.99 -3.60 3.05
CA LEU A 59 -6.92 -2.24 3.54
C LEU A 59 -5.99 -2.12 4.75
N VAL A 60 -5.27 -1.02 4.83
CA VAL A 60 -4.36 -0.69 5.92
C VAL A 60 -4.73 0.69 6.47
N GLY A 61 -4.92 0.81 7.79
CA GLY A 61 -5.43 2.05 8.37
C GLY A 61 -5.51 2.03 9.89
N GLN A 62 -5.97 3.14 10.48
CA GLN A 62 -6.38 3.16 11.89
C GLN A 62 -7.70 2.39 12.07
N PRO A 63 -7.95 1.76 13.23
CA PRO A 63 -9.15 0.95 13.44
C PRO A 63 -10.47 1.67 13.11
N ALA A 64 -10.59 2.95 13.46
CA ALA A 64 -11.80 3.73 13.18
C ALA A 64 -12.00 3.97 11.68
N ASP A 65 -10.92 4.25 10.93
CA ASP A 65 -11.00 4.49 9.49
C ASP A 65 -11.27 3.19 8.72
N LEU A 66 -10.71 2.07 9.18
CA LEU A 66 -11.00 0.74 8.64
C LEU A 66 -12.45 0.32 8.89
N HIS A 67 -13.00 0.63 10.06
CA HIS A 67 -14.42 0.40 10.35
C HIS A 67 -15.32 1.24 9.42
N ASN A 68 -15.00 2.52 9.20
CA ASN A 68 -15.73 3.35 8.24
C ASN A 68 -15.64 2.79 6.80
N ALA A 69 -14.47 2.29 6.40
CA ALA A 69 -14.30 1.61 5.12
C ALA A 69 -15.17 0.35 5.00
N GLN A 70 -15.24 -0.47 6.05
CA GLN A 70 -16.13 -1.63 6.09
C GLN A 70 -17.60 -1.22 5.88
N LEU A 71 -18.10 -0.25 6.65
CA LEU A 71 -19.49 0.21 6.55
C LEU A 71 -19.88 0.67 5.14
N VAL A 72 -18.94 1.27 4.40
CA VAL A 72 -19.18 1.79 3.03
C VAL A 72 -18.97 0.72 1.96
N ILE A 73 -17.97 -0.16 2.11
CA ILE A 73 -17.52 -1.04 1.02
C ILE A 73 -18.25 -2.39 1.05
N GLY A 74 -18.45 -2.99 2.22
CA GLY A 74 -19.05 -4.31 2.35
C GLY A 74 -18.53 -5.10 3.56
N GLN A 75 -18.45 -6.41 3.41
CA GLN A 75 -18.19 -7.31 4.52
C GLN A 75 -16.69 -7.55 4.76
N GLU A 76 -16.24 -7.51 6.01
CA GLU A 76 -14.93 -8.04 6.39
C GLU A 76 -14.87 -9.55 6.22
N VAL A 77 -13.76 -10.06 5.69
CA VAL A 77 -13.59 -11.49 5.39
C VAL A 77 -12.23 -12.01 5.85
N ASP A 78 -12.20 -13.28 6.25
CA ASP A 78 -10.95 -13.97 6.64
C ASP A 78 -10.14 -14.48 5.44
N THR A 79 -10.65 -14.31 4.22
CA THR A 79 -9.96 -14.75 3.00
C THR A 79 -8.58 -14.08 2.90
N SER A 80 -7.53 -14.89 2.81
CA SER A 80 -6.15 -14.40 2.79
C SER A 80 -5.80 -13.76 1.45
N LEU A 81 -5.33 -12.50 1.50
CA LEU A 81 -4.72 -11.78 0.38
C LEU A 81 -3.18 -11.82 0.48
N SER A 82 -2.65 -12.96 0.92
CA SER A 82 -1.21 -13.20 1.04
C SER A 82 -0.51 -13.07 -0.32
N THR A 83 0.71 -12.53 -0.30
CA THR A 83 1.58 -12.48 -1.48
C THR A 83 2.31 -13.82 -1.72
N LYS A 84 2.24 -14.78 -0.79
CA LYS A 84 2.88 -16.09 -0.95
C LYS A 84 2.26 -16.84 -2.13
N GLY A 85 3.12 -17.33 -3.05
CA GLY A 85 2.68 -18.02 -4.26
C GLY A 85 2.17 -17.08 -5.37
N THR A 86 2.35 -15.77 -5.22
CA THR A 86 2.02 -14.76 -6.24
C THR A 86 3.29 -14.10 -6.78
N ASP A 87 3.15 -13.24 -7.79
CA ASP A 87 4.23 -12.40 -8.31
C ASP A 87 4.48 -11.13 -7.47
N LEU A 88 3.68 -10.88 -6.44
CA LEU A 88 3.87 -9.77 -5.51
C LEU A 88 4.74 -10.17 -4.31
N ARG A 89 5.38 -9.16 -3.70
CA ARG A 89 6.09 -9.28 -2.43
C ARG A 89 5.79 -8.10 -1.53
N VAL A 90 6.10 -8.28 -0.25
CA VAL A 90 6.19 -7.20 0.73
C VAL A 90 7.63 -7.11 1.19
N GLU A 91 8.26 -5.95 1.03
CA GLU A 91 9.63 -5.71 1.49
C GLU A 91 9.73 -4.46 2.37
N ARG A 92 10.59 -4.53 3.38
CA ARG A 92 10.95 -3.40 4.23
C ARG A 92 12.18 -2.71 3.66
N VAL A 93 12.07 -1.41 3.45
CA VAL A 93 13.10 -0.60 2.79
C VAL A 93 13.40 0.61 3.66
N VAL A 94 14.68 0.83 3.97
CA VAL A 94 15.12 1.99 4.75
C VAL A 94 15.40 3.16 3.82
N VAL A 95 14.90 4.34 4.17
CA VAL A 95 15.19 5.58 3.45
C VAL A 95 16.55 6.11 3.89
N THR A 96 17.50 6.14 2.97
CA THR A 96 18.87 6.63 3.21
C THR A 96 19.34 7.60 2.13
N ASN A 97 18.67 7.68 0.98
CA ASN A 97 19.03 8.60 -0.10
C ASN A 97 18.60 10.03 0.24
N GLU A 98 19.56 10.94 0.32
CA GLU A 98 19.31 12.36 0.61
C GLU A 98 18.40 13.05 -0.41
N ASN A 99 18.42 12.59 -1.67
CA ASN A 99 17.61 13.17 -2.75
C ASN A 99 16.10 12.96 -2.60
N VAL A 100 15.66 12.06 -1.71
CA VAL A 100 14.23 11.83 -1.44
C VAL A 100 13.78 12.42 -0.11
N LEU A 101 14.71 12.92 0.72
CA LEU A 101 14.37 13.50 2.01
C LEU A 101 13.54 14.78 1.84
N GLY A 102 12.53 14.95 2.70
CA GLY A 102 11.60 16.08 2.63
C GLY A 102 10.57 16.02 1.50
N LYS A 103 10.71 15.12 0.52
CA LYS A 103 9.68 14.91 -0.51
C LYS A 103 8.49 14.18 0.07
N ARG A 104 7.28 14.56 -0.35
CA ARG A 104 6.06 13.83 0.02
C ARG A 104 5.99 12.53 -0.76
N ILE A 105 5.37 11.51 -0.17
CA ILE A 105 5.18 10.20 -0.82
C ILE A 105 4.51 10.36 -2.20
N ARG A 106 3.50 11.22 -2.31
CA ARG A 106 2.79 11.50 -3.57
C ARG A 106 3.69 12.06 -4.67
N ASP A 107 4.71 12.84 -4.31
CA ASP A 107 5.59 13.52 -5.27
C ASP A 107 6.63 12.55 -5.87
N LEU A 108 6.72 11.32 -5.34
CA LEU A 108 7.62 10.27 -5.82
C LEU A 108 6.97 9.39 -6.89
N HIS A 109 5.64 9.43 -7.01
CA HIS A 109 4.85 8.71 -8.02
C HIS A 109 5.16 7.21 -8.10
N PHE A 110 5.47 6.55 -6.97
CA PHE A 110 5.88 5.14 -6.99
C PHE A 110 4.77 4.20 -7.44
N LYS A 111 3.53 4.55 -7.14
CA LYS A 111 2.35 3.77 -7.52
C LYS A 111 2.14 3.81 -9.02
N GLU A 112 2.15 5.00 -9.61
CA GLU A 112 1.89 5.23 -11.04
C GLU A 112 3.07 4.80 -11.91
N ARG A 113 4.31 5.00 -11.44
CA ARG A 113 5.53 4.73 -12.23
C ARG A 113 6.03 3.29 -12.12
N TYR A 114 5.82 2.63 -10.98
CA TYR A 114 6.42 1.33 -10.70
C TYR A 114 5.42 0.23 -10.30
N ASP A 115 4.12 0.51 -10.16
CA ASP A 115 3.15 -0.41 -9.55
C ASP A 115 3.54 -0.81 -8.11
N VAL A 116 4.09 0.14 -7.33
CA VAL A 116 4.50 -0.08 -5.94
C VAL A 116 3.67 0.80 -5.01
N VAL A 117 3.05 0.18 -4.01
CA VAL A 117 2.38 0.87 -2.91
C VAL A 117 3.24 0.86 -1.66
N ILE A 118 3.41 2.02 -1.04
CA ILE A 118 3.89 2.12 0.34
C ILE A 118 2.66 1.93 1.24
N SER A 119 2.58 0.79 1.93
CA SER A 119 1.41 0.48 2.76
C SER A 119 1.50 1.08 4.16
N ARG A 120 2.72 1.12 4.71
CA ARG A 120 3.02 1.60 6.06
C ARG A 120 4.42 2.22 6.10
N LEU A 121 4.60 3.14 7.03
CA LEU A 121 5.87 3.76 7.38
C LEU A 121 6.15 3.50 8.86
N ASN A 122 7.37 3.12 9.23
CA ASN A 122 7.84 3.16 10.62
C ASN A 122 8.88 4.27 10.78
N ARG A 123 8.63 5.19 11.70
CA ARG A 123 9.52 6.31 12.03
C ARG A 123 9.82 6.28 13.52
N ALA A 124 11.10 6.10 13.85
CA ALA A 124 11.57 6.04 15.23
C ALA A 124 10.74 5.07 16.12
N GLY A 125 10.37 3.90 15.57
CA GLY A 125 9.59 2.89 16.26
C GLY A 125 8.07 3.06 16.17
N VAL A 126 7.57 4.20 15.69
CA VAL A 126 6.12 4.45 15.52
C VAL A 126 5.69 4.04 14.12
N GLU A 127 4.72 3.12 14.01
CA GLU A 127 4.11 2.74 12.74
C GLU A 127 2.96 3.69 12.35
N LEU A 128 2.95 4.12 11.10
CA LEU A 128 2.06 5.10 10.50
C LEU A 128 1.47 4.54 9.21
N VAL A 129 0.23 4.95 8.89
CA VAL A 129 -0.29 4.83 7.52
C VAL A 129 0.58 5.70 6.62
N ALA A 130 1.03 5.14 5.50
CA ALA A 130 1.85 5.88 4.54
C ALA A 130 0.96 6.78 3.66
N SER A 131 0.40 7.83 4.27
CA SER A 131 -0.42 8.82 3.56
C SER A 131 0.40 9.61 2.54
N SER A 132 -0.29 10.13 1.54
CA SER A 132 0.30 10.78 0.37
C SER A 132 1.10 12.04 0.73
N ASP A 133 0.69 12.74 1.81
CA ASP A 133 1.29 13.99 2.30
C ASP A 133 2.46 13.81 3.28
N ILE A 134 2.77 12.58 3.72
CA ILE A 134 3.93 12.35 4.58
C ILE A 134 5.20 12.66 3.82
N SER A 135 6.03 13.54 4.39
CA SER A 135 7.39 13.80 3.90
C SER A 135 8.36 12.76 4.45
N LEU A 136 9.19 12.19 3.57
CA LEU A 136 10.17 11.18 3.94
C LEU A 136 11.31 11.76 4.79
N GLN A 137 11.77 10.98 5.77
CA GLN A 137 12.88 11.29 6.65
C GLN A 137 13.95 10.20 6.58
N PHE A 138 15.19 10.57 6.90
CA PHE A 138 16.28 9.61 6.96
C PHE A 138 15.98 8.56 8.04
N GLY A 139 16.19 7.29 7.72
CA GLY A 139 15.93 6.17 8.62
C GLY A 139 14.47 5.72 8.68
N ASP A 140 13.57 6.36 7.93
CA ASP A 140 12.21 5.85 7.72
C ASP A 140 12.25 4.43 7.17
N ILE A 141 11.45 3.52 7.72
CA ILE A 141 11.32 2.15 7.23
C ILE A 141 9.97 1.99 6.55
N LEU A 142 9.99 1.80 5.24
CA LEU A 142 8.80 1.71 4.38
C LEU A 142 8.44 0.25 4.11
N ASN A 143 7.16 -0.09 4.24
CA ASN A 143 6.63 -1.39 3.80
C ASN A 143 6.11 -1.27 2.36
N LEU A 144 6.92 -1.71 1.41
CA LEU A 144 6.60 -1.69 -0.02
C LEU A 144 5.83 -2.95 -0.41
N VAL A 145 4.84 -2.80 -1.27
CA VAL A 145 4.09 -3.91 -1.90
C VAL A 145 4.14 -3.73 -3.41
N GLY A 146 4.58 -4.77 -4.12
CA GLY A 146 4.72 -4.75 -5.58
C GLY A 146 5.44 -5.98 -6.11
N ARG A 147 5.70 -6.02 -7.42
CA ARG A 147 6.55 -7.05 -8.04
C ARG A 147 8.00 -6.89 -7.59
N PRO A 148 8.79 -7.97 -7.45
CA PRO A 148 10.18 -7.90 -6.98
C PRO A 148 11.04 -6.85 -7.72
N SER A 149 11.02 -6.87 -9.06
CA SER A 149 11.80 -5.92 -9.87
C SER A 149 11.39 -4.46 -9.67
N ALA A 150 10.10 -4.21 -9.44
CA ALA A 150 9.60 -2.88 -9.17
C ALA A 150 9.98 -2.39 -7.76
N ILE A 151 9.91 -3.30 -6.77
CA ILE A 151 10.40 -3.03 -5.41
C ILE A 151 11.88 -2.69 -5.44
N ASP A 152 12.70 -3.43 -6.17
CA ASP A 152 14.13 -3.15 -6.30
C ASP A 152 14.40 -1.79 -6.95
N ALA A 153 13.64 -1.43 -7.98
CA ALA A 153 13.73 -0.11 -8.61
C ALA A 153 13.40 1.02 -7.62
N VAL A 154 12.33 0.86 -6.82
CA VAL A 154 11.94 1.83 -5.79
C VAL A 154 12.95 1.87 -4.64
N ALA A 155 13.50 0.72 -4.22
CA ALA A 155 14.52 0.62 -3.19
C ALA A 155 15.82 1.35 -3.58
N ASN A 156 16.20 1.31 -4.86
CA ASN A 156 17.32 2.08 -5.39
C ASN A 156 17.07 3.59 -5.31
N VAL A 157 15.84 4.04 -5.60
CA VAL A 157 15.47 5.46 -5.42
C VAL A 157 15.54 5.87 -3.95
N LEU A 158 15.15 5.01 -3.02
CA LEU A 158 15.12 5.29 -1.58
C LEU A 158 16.50 5.18 -0.90
N GLY A 159 17.50 4.59 -1.55
CA GLY A 159 18.88 4.46 -1.05
C GLY A 159 19.20 3.15 -0.32
N ASN A 160 18.22 2.25 -0.18
CA ASN A 160 18.35 0.99 0.55
C ASN A 160 19.33 -0.03 -0.07
N ALA A 161 19.90 0.28 -1.24
CA ALA A 161 20.90 -0.54 -1.92
C ALA A 161 22.13 -0.81 -1.04
N GLN A 162 22.57 0.17 -0.23
CA GLN A 162 23.73 0.01 0.64
C GLN A 162 23.52 -1.05 1.73
N GLN A 163 22.31 -1.17 2.29
CA GLN A 163 21.99 -2.22 3.25
C GLN A 163 21.86 -3.60 2.59
N LYS A 164 21.25 -3.69 1.39
CA LYS A 164 21.20 -4.97 0.63
C LYS A 164 22.60 -5.47 0.27
N LEU A 165 23.54 -4.57 -0.08
CA LEU A 165 24.95 -4.90 -0.37
C LEU A 165 25.75 -5.39 0.84
N GLN A 166 25.41 -4.96 2.06
CA GLN A 166 26.08 -5.43 3.29
C GLN A 166 25.59 -6.80 3.77
N GLN A 167 24.42 -7.27 3.33
CA GLN A 167 23.89 -8.60 3.68
C GLN A 167 24.38 -9.73 2.77
N VAL A 168 25.13 -9.42 1.70
CA VAL A 168 25.70 -10.41 0.76
C VAL A 168 27.22 -10.59 0.91
N GLN A 169 27.79 -10.20 2.06
CA GLN A 169 29.18 -10.51 2.44
C GLN A 169 29.22 -11.48 3.62
#